data_AF-A0A3Q3LU24-F1
#
_entry.id   AF-A0A3Q3LU24-F1
#
_cell.length_a   1.000
_cell.length_b   1.000
_cell.length_c   1.000
_cell.angle_alpha   90.00
_cell.angle_beta   90.00
_cell.angle_gamma   90.00
#
_symmetry.space_group_name_H-M   'P 1'
#
loop_
_entity.id
_entity.type
_entity.pdbx_description
1 polymer ?
#
loop_
_entity_poly.entity_id
_entity_poly.type
_entity_poly.pdbx_seq_one_letter_code
_entity_poly.pdbx_strand_id
1 'polypeptide(L)'
;MVSFWETTRNTTIPMSLRSHCCRKETSQKHVAEFTQKLRLNQFTLHIVTLMRIRSCLRDTPVPDPSPYSGEPDKCRSFIFQCTNVFKARPSSFSTDLSKLLFFSGLLRDEALTWVFSKDRAVSLPPHRPYDCAIDFLPGSSLPSSRLYSLSRPERESMESYIK
;
A
#
# COMPACT_ATOMS: atom_id res chain seq x y z
N MET A 1 52.53 9.04 -23.92
CA MET A 1 53.31 9.45 -22.73
C MET A 1 52.28 9.85 -21.67
N VAL A 2 51.86 8.95 -20.76
CA VAL A 2 52.53 8.62 -19.48
C VAL A 2 52.79 9.94 -18.73
N SER A 3 52.23 10.25 -17.57
CA SER A 3 51.45 9.55 -16.56
C SER A 3 50.99 10.62 -15.56
N PHE A 4 50.46 10.16 -14.43
CA PHE A 4 50.77 10.74 -13.13
C PHE A 4 49.74 11.77 -12.67
N TRP A 5 48.87 11.36 -11.76
CA TRP A 5 48.77 12.01 -10.44
C TRP A 5 47.97 11.09 -9.54
N GLU A 6 48.69 10.29 -8.76
CA GLU A 6 48.15 9.71 -7.55
C GLU A 6 48.88 10.33 -6.37
N THR A 7 48.11 10.65 -5.34
CA THR A 7 48.54 10.95 -3.96
C THR A 7 48.86 12.42 -3.65
N THR A 8 47.92 13.08 -2.97
CA THR A 8 48.12 13.34 -1.53
C THR A 8 46.80 13.65 -0.82
N ARG A 9 46.71 13.05 0.36
CA ARG A 9 45.63 13.13 1.34
C ARG A 9 45.53 14.53 1.94
N ASN A 10 44.36 14.75 2.53
CA ASN A 10 44.10 15.59 3.69
C ASN A 10 43.77 17.07 3.41
N THR A 11 42.47 17.33 3.26
CA THR A 11 41.89 18.61 3.65
C THR A 11 40.48 18.39 4.15
N THR A 12 40.33 18.62 5.45
CA THR A 12 39.11 18.93 6.19
C THR A 12 37.99 19.47 5.30
N ILE A 13 36.92 18.71 5.12
CA ILE A 13 35.68 19.22 4.52
C ILE A 13 34.93 20.00 5.62
N PRO A 14 34.69 21.30 5.47
CA PRO A 14 33.96 22.09 6.45
C PRO A 14 32.47 21.70 6.49
N MET A 15 31.94 21.58 7.71
CA MET A 15 30.52 21.41 8.00
C MET A 15 29.70 22.67 7.66
N SER A 16 29.32 22.90 6.40
CA SER A 16 28.29 23.93 6.13
C SER A 16 27.30 23.70 4.98
N LEU A 17 27.30 22.54 4.31
CA LEU A 17 26.35 22.28 3.19
C LEU A 17 25.33 21.18 3.46
N ARG A 18 24.97 20.92 4.73
CA ARG A 18 23.95 19.91 5.08
C ARG A 18 22.51 20.44 5.16
N SER A 19 22.31 21.76 5.24
CA SER A 19 20.98 22.37 5.38
C SER A 19 20.21 22.49 4.05
N HIS A 20 20.92 22.72 2.93
CA HIS A 20 20.27 22.98 1.65
C HIS A 20 19.84 21.71 0.86
N CYS A 21 20.43 20.55 1.16
CA CYS A 21 20.04 19.28 0.52
C CYS A 21 18.74 18.71 1.12
N CYS A 22 18.59 18.81 2.45
CA CYS A 22 17.43 18.25 3.15
C CYS A 22 16.10 18.92 2.72
N ARG A 23 16.10 20.22 2.43
CA ARG A 23 14.92 20.96 1.93
C ARG A 23 14.54 20.59 0.48
N LYS A 24 15.49 20.17 -0.36
CA LYS A 24 15.19 19.72 -1.73
C LYS A 24 14.71 18.27 -1.76
N GLU A 25 15.23 17.41 -0.90
CA GLU A 25 14.75 16.03 -0.74
C GLU A 25 13.33 15.96 -0.17
N THR A 26 12.96 16.80 0.81
CA THR A 26 11.57 16.85 1.32
C THR A 26 10.59 17.32 0.25
N SER A 27 10.96 18.32 -0.56
CA SER A 27 10.13 18.79 -1.67
C SER A 27 10.02 17.76 -2.80
N GLN A 28 11.10 17.05 -3.14
CA GLN A 28 11.05 15.96 -4.13
C GLN A 28 10.23 14.77 -3.66
N LYS A 29 10.31 14.39 -2.38
CA LYS A 29 9.48 13.33 -1.81
C LYS A 29 8.00 13.70 -1.85
N HIS A 30 7.65 14.94 -1.47
CA HIS A 30 6.27 15.43 -1.55
C HIS A 30 5.76 15.52 -3.00
N VAL A 31 6.59 15.93 -3.95
CA VAL A 31 6.21 15.98 -5.38
C VAL A 31 6.06 14.57 -5.96
N ALA A 32 6.95 13.62 -5.63
CA ALA A 32 6.83 12.24 -6.06
C ALA A 32 5.59 11.57 -5.46
N GLU A 33 5.31 11.79 -4.17
CA GLU A 33 4.12 11.30 -3.49
C GLU A 33 2.84 11.94 -4.05
N PHE A 34 2.84 13.25 -4.31
CA PHE A 34 1.71 13.96 -4.92
C PHE A 34 1.48 13.51 -6.36
N THR A 35 2.54 13.32 -7.14
CA THR A 35 2.47 12.80 -8.52
C THR A 35 2.00 11.35 -8.54
N GLN A 36 2.41 10.53 -7.57
CA GLN A 36 1.95 9.15 -7.42
C GLN A 36 0.49 9.09 -6.97
N LYS A 37 0.09 9.93 -6.01
CA LYS A 37 -1.31 10.08 -5.59
C LYS A 37 -2.18 10.56 -6.75
N LEU A 38 -1.72 11.53 -7.55
CA LEU A 38 -2.40 11.99 -8.76
C LEU A 38 -2.49 10.89 -9.82
N ARG A 39 -1.44 10.10 -10.06
CA ARG A 39 -1.47 8.97 -11.00
C ARG A 39 -2.42 7.85 -10.56
N LEU A 40 -2.40 7.47 -9.27
CA LEU A 40 -3.34 6.49 -8.73
C LEU A 40 -4.78 7.00 -8.81
N ASN A 41 -5.02 8.29 -8.53
CA ASN A 41 -6.35 8.90 -8.65
C ASN A 41 -6.84 8.95 -10.11
N GLN A 42 -5.98 9.34 -11.06
CA GLN A 42 -6.34 9.39 -12.48
C GLN A 42 -6.58 7.99 -13.05
N PHE A 43 -5.77 7.01 -12.67
CA PHE A 43 -5.94 5.61 -13.06
C PHE A 43 -7.21 5.00 -12.47
N THR A 44 -7.48 5.23 -11.18
CA THR A 44 -8.70 4.79 -10.51
C THR A 44 -9.95 5.43 -11.13
N LEU A 45 -9.95 6.74 -11.40
CA LEU A 45 -11.06 7.41 -12.09
C LEU A 45 -11.31 6.85 -13.50
N HIS A 46 -10.24 6.59 -14.26
CA HIS A 46 -10.36 6.03 -15.60
C HIS A 46 -10.92 4.59 -15.56
N ILE A 47 -10.41 3.74 -14.66
CA ILE A 47 -10.89 2.36 -14.50
C ILE A 47 -12.33 2.30 -13.97
N VAL A 48 -12.69 3.14 -12.98
CA VAL A 48 -14.07 3.24 -12.46
C VAL A 48 -15.03 3.71 -13.57
N THR A 49 -14.60 4.64 -14.41
CA THR A 49 -15.38 5.11 -15.58
C THR A 49 -15.54 3.99 -16.61
N LEU A 50 -14.49 3.24 -16.93
CA LEU A 50 -14.54 2.11 -17.86
C LEU A 50 -15.41 0.95 -17.35
N MET A 51 -15.39 0.64 -16.06
CA MET A 51 -16.27 -0.38 -15.48
C MET A 51 -17.74 0.05 -15.49
N ARG A 52 -18.02 1.34 -15.26
CA ARG A 52 -19.36 1.91 -15.38
C ARG A 52 -19.91 1.79 -16.81
N ILE A 53 -19.06 1.98 -17.82
CA ILE A 53 -19.41 1.85 -19.25
C ILE A 53 -19.67 0.38 -19.67
N ARG A 54 -19.09 -0.61 -18.98
CA ARG A 54 -19.18 -2.04 -19.33
C ARG A 54 -20.45 -2.75 -18.84
N SER A 55 -21.34 -2.07 -18.12
CA SER A 55 -22.58 -2.65 -17.59
C SER A 55 -23.70 -2.65 -18.63
N CYS A 56 -23.66 -3.60 -19.56
CA CYS A 56 -24.83 -3.90 -20.41
C CYS A 56 -25.11 -5.41 -20.44
N LEU A 57 -26.37 -5.73 -20.15
CA LEU A 57 -27.11 -6.99 -20.33
C LEU A 57 -27.16 -7.96 -19.11
N ARG A 58 -28.08 -7.68 -18.18
CA ARG A 58 -28.65 -8.52 -17.08
C ARG A 58 -28.34 -8.10 -15.65
N ASP A 59 -28.56 -6.83 -15.33
CA ASP A 59 -28.50 -6.35 -13.94
C ASP A 59 -29.91 -6.08 -13.40
N THR A 60 -30.22 -6.59 -12.21
CA THR A 60 -31.46 -6.23 -11.50
C THR A 60 -31.28 -4.80 -10.94
N PRO A 61 -32.27 -3.89 -11.08
CA PRO A 61 -32.15 -2.54 -10.53
C PRO A 61 -32.03 -2.61 -9.00
N VAL A 62 -30.88 -2.21 -8.48
CA VAL A 62 -30.60 -2.09 -7.04
C VAL A 62 -29.99 -0.72 -6.81
N PRO A 63 -30.43 0.03 -5.78
CA PRO A 63 -29.87 1.34 -5.46
C PRO A 63 -28.39 1.23 -5.17
N ASP A 64 -27.60 2.14 -5.73
CA ASP A 64 -26.17 2.20 -5.45
C ASP A 64 -25.94 2.65 -3.99
N PRO A 65 -24.88 2.15 -3.33
CA PRO A 65 -24.60 2.48 -1.94
C PRO A 65 -24.18 3.95 -1.80
N SER A 66 -24.53 4.58 -0.69
CA SER A 66 -24.01 5.91 -0.36
C SER A 66 -22.49 5.86 -0.13
N PRO A 67 -21.74 6.93 -0.47
CA PRO A 67 -20.32 7.02 -0.11
C PRO A 67 -20.10 6.87 1.40
N TYR A 68 -18.96 6.30 1.78
CA TYR A 68 -18.60 6.02 3.18
C TYR A 68 -17.38 6.85 3.60
N SER A 69 -17.56 7.74 4.58
CA SER A 69 -16.51 8.66 5.03
C SER A 69 -15.64 8.13 6.18
N GLY A 70 -16.04 7.04 6.85
CA GLY A 70 -15.22 6.40 7.89
C GLY A 70 -15.96 6.02 9.17
N GLU A 71 -17.24 6.35 9.30
CA GLU A 71 -17.97 6.13 10.55
C GLU A 71 -18.12 4.65 10.94
N PRO A 72 -17.57 4.21 12.08
CA PRO A 72 -17.51 2.79 12.47
C PRO A 72 -18.91 2.14 12.58
N ASP A 73 -19.92 2.89 13.02
CA ASP A 73 -21.30 2.41 13.18
C ASP A 73 -21.98 2.06 11.84
N LYS A 74 -21.56 2.69 10.74
CA LYS A 74 -22.16 2.50 9.41
C LYS A 74 -21.42 1.47 8.56
N CYS A 75 -20.22 1.05 8.97
CA CYS A 75 -19.36 0.14 8.20
C CYS A 75 -20.07 -1.15 7.79
N ARG A 76 -20.79 -1.80 8.73
CA ARG A 76 -21.52 -3.05 8.46
C ARG A 76 -22.63 -2.86 7.41
N SER A 77 -23.40 -1.77 7.51
CA SER A 77 -24.46 -1.45 6.57
C SER A 77 -23.90 -1.16 5.18
N PHE A 78 -22.81 -0.40 5.10
CA PHE A 78 -22.11 -0.11 3.84
C PHE A 78 -21.63 -1.40 3.15
N ILE A 79 -20.94 -2.30 3.88
CA ILE A 79 -20.47 -3.58 3.33
C ILE A 79 -21.64 -4.42 2.81
N PHE A 80 -22.74 -4.46 3.56
CA PHE A 80 -23.94 -5.18 3.15
C PHE A 80 -24.54 -4.60 1.85
N GLN A 81 -24.63 -3.28 1.72
CA GLN A 81 -25.10 -2.63 0.50
C GLN A 81 -24.21 -2.94 -0.71
N CYS A 82 -22.89 -2.86 -0.56
CA CYS A 82 -21.94 -3.26 -1.61
C CYS A 82 -22.11 -4.74 -2.00
N THR A 83 -22.29 -5.62 -1.01
CA THR A 83 -22.51 -7.05 -1.25
C THR A 83 -23.79 -7.31 -2.05
N ASN A 84 -24.85 -6.55 -1.78
CA ASN A 84 -26.11 -6.67 -2.53
C ASN A 84 -25.94 -6.23 -3.99
N VAL A 85 -25.17 -5.17 -4.25
CA VAL A 85 -24.84 -4.75 -5.62
C VAL A 85 -24.06 -5.84 -6.36
N PHE A 86 -23.08 -6.48 -5.72
CA PHE A 86 -22.33 -7.58 -6.33
C PHE A 86 -23.20 -8.79 -6.65
N LYS A 87 -24.14 -9.13 -5.74
CA LYS A 87 -25.09 -10.22 -5.96
C LYS A 87 -26.09 -9.92 -7.08
N ALA A 88 -26.51 -8.66 -7.20
CA ALA A 88 -27.44 -8.22 -8.25
C ALA A 88 -26.78 -8.10 -9.63
N ARG A 89 -25.44 -7.94 -9.67
CA ARG A 89 -24.64 -7.69 -10.88
C ARG A 89 -23.39 -8.60 -10.97
N PRO A 90 -23.53 -9.94 -10.90
CA PRO A 90 -22.40 -10.85 -10.73
C PRO A 90 -21.44 -10.87 -11.93
N SER A 91 -21.93 -10.64 -13.16
CA SER A 91 -21.09 -10.56 -14.36
C SER A 91 -20.13 -9.38 -14.33
N SER A 92 -20.58 -8.25 -13.78
CA SER A 92 -19.81 -7.00 -13.66
C SER A 92 -18.77 -7.06 -12.53
N PHE A 93 -18.98 -7.94 -11.54
CA PHE A 93 -18.13 -8.10 -10.36
C PHE A 93 -17.57 -9.51 -10.20
N SER A 94 -17.14 -10.11 -11.31
CA SER A 94 -16.59 -11.47 -11.35
C SER A 94 -15.19 -11.58 -10.74
N THR A 95 -14.44 -10.48 -10.69
CA THR A 95 -13.07 -10.45 -10.13
C THR A 95 -13.01 -9.66 -8.84
N ASP A 96 -12.16 -10.07 -7.90
CA ASP A 96 -11.98 -9.31 -6.66
C ASP A 96 -11.38 -7.93 -6.90
N LEU A 97 -10.63 -7.77 -8.00
CA LEU A 97 -10.16 -6.45 -8.46
C LEU A 97 -11.34 -5.53 -8.79
N SER A 98 -12.33 -5.99 -9.55
CA SER A 98 -13.52 -5.17 -9.87
C SER A 98 -14.33 -4.78 -8.63
N LYS A 99 -14.44 -5.68 -7.64
CA LYS A 99 -15.09 -5.40 -6.35
C LYS A 99 -14.29 -4.40 -5.53
N LEU A 100 -12.97 -4.57 -5.42
CA LEU A 100 -12.07 -3.66 -4.69
C LEU A 100 -12.14 -2.26 -5.27
N LEU A 101 -12.08 -2.15 -6.60
CA LEU A 101 -12.19 -0.88 -7.30
C LEU A 101 -13.53 -0.19 -7.02
N PHE A 102 -14.64 -0.95 -7.01
CA PHE A 102 -15.94 -0.42 -6.61
C PHE A 102 -15.98 0.07 -5.16
N PHE A 103 -15.48 -0.72 -4.21
CA PHE A 103 -15.35 -0.30 -2.81
C PHE A 103 -14.53 0.99 -2.71
N SER A 104 -13.35 1.05 -3.34
CA SER A 104 -12.46 2.20 -3.28
C SER A 104 -13.10 3.48 -3.85
N GLY A 105 -13.95 3.35 -4.87
CA GLY A 105 -14.67 4.48 -5.47
C GLY A 105 -15.76 5.06 -4.57
N LEU A 106 -16.24 4.29 -3.58
CA LEU A 106 -17.25 4.70 -2.61
C LEU A 106 -16.66 5.20 -1.29
N LEU A 107 -15.38 4.96 -1.01
CA LEU A 107 -14.72 5.53 0.16
C LEU A 107 -14.49 7.04 -0.02
N ARG A 108 -14.59 7.79 1.08
CA ARG A 108 -14.32 9.23 1.16
C ARG A 108 -13.46 9.53 2.39
N ASP A 109 -12.83 10.70 2.38
CA ASP A 109 -12.18 11.33 3.54
C ASP A 109 -11.28 10.40 4.38
N GLU A 110 -11.66 10.19 5.63
CA GLU A 110 -10.92 9.41 6.61
C GLU A 110 -10.84 7.93 6.22
N ALA A 111 -11.92 7.36 5.66
CA ALA A 111 -11.93 5.97 5.20
C ALA A 111 -10.88 5.70 4.11
N LEU A 112 -10.73 6.62 3.14
CA LEU A 112 -9.68 6.51 2.11
C LEU A 112 -8.28 6.59 2.74
N THR A 113 -8.11 7.52 3.69
CA THR A 113 -6.82 7.73 4.36
C THR A 113 -6.41 6.48 5.15
N TRP A 114 -7.36 5.80 5.81
CA TRP A 114 -7.08 4.58 6.55
C TRP A 114 -6.64 3.42 5.67
N VAL A 115 -7.30 3.20 4.53
CA VAL A 115 -6.98 2.07 3.62
C VAL A 115 -5.60 2.20 2.99
N PHE A 116 -5.14 3.43 2.74
CA PHE A 116 -3.83 3.70 2.13
C PHE A 116 -2.75 4.15 3.14
N SER A 117 -3.01 4.06 4.44
CA SER A 117 -2.05 4.42 5.47
C SER A 117 -0.95 3.36 5.60
N LYS A 118 0.28 3.71 5.24
CA LYS A 118 1.45 2.83 5.41
C LYS A 118 1.71 2.51 6.89
N ASP A 119 1.63 3.52 7.75
CA ASP A 119 1.89 3.35 9.18
C ASP A 119 0.93 2.35 9.83
N ARG A 120 -0.36 2.41 9.44
CA ARG A 120 -1.37 1.45 9.91
C ARG A 120 -1.23 0.06 9.29
N ALA A 121 -0.73 -0.04 8.05
CA ALA A 121 -0.46 -1.33 7.42
C ALA A 121 0.68 -2.10 8.10
N VAL A 122 1.59 -1.40 8.81
CA VAL A 122 2.70 -2.01 9.55
C VAL A 122 2.28 -2.45 10.97
N SER A 123 1.25 -1.84 11.54
CA SER A 123 0.72 -2.26 12.84
C SER A 123 -0.10 -3.54 12.73
N LEU A 124 0.34 -4.60 13.43
CA LEU A 124 -0.47 -5.79 13.61
C LEU A 124 -1.71 -5.46 14.46
N PRO A 125 -2.88 -6.06 14.15
CA PRO A 125 -4.05 -5.94 15.02
C PRO A 125 -3.71 -6.38 16.46
N PRO A 126 -4.40 -5.84 17.48
CA PRO A 126 -4.22 -6.32 18.83
C PRO A 126 -4.57 -7.81 18.89
N HIS A 127 -3.74 -8.55 19.64
CA HIS A 127 -3.89 -9.97 19.86
C HIS A 127 -5.30 -10.30 20.39
N ARG A 128 -6.00 -11.23 19.73
CA ARG A 128 -7.34 -11.66 20.14
C ARG A 128 -7.24 -12.61 21.34
N PRO A 129 -8.30 -12.76 22.15
CA PRO A 129 -8.31 -13.68 23.28
C PRO A 129 -8.09 -15.16 22.91
N TYR A 130 -8.13 -15.51 21.61
CA TYR A 130 -7.89 -16.86 21.09
C TYR A 130 -6.67 -16.94 20.16
N ASP A 131 -5.98 -15.83 19.93
CA ASP A 131 -4.66 -15.92 19.32
C ASP A 131 -3.75 -16.59 20.37
N CYS A 132 -2.97 -17.59 19.99
CA CYS A 132 -2.03 -18.23 20.90
C CYS A 132 -0.66 -17.59 20.65
N ALA A 133 -0.11 -16.90 21.65
CA ALA A 133 1.27 -16.45 21.59
C ALA A 133 2.18 -17.69 21.50
N ILE A 134 3.13 -17.67 20.55
CA ILE A 134 4.20 -18.66 20.51
C ILE A 134 5.28 -18.13 21.45
N ASP A 135 5.13 -18.44 22.73
CA ASP A 135 6.10 -18.06 23.75
C ASP A 135 7.37 -18.87 23.54
N PHE A 136 8.42 -18.22 23.04
CA PHE A 136 9.74 -18.83 22.97
C PHE A 136 10.24 -19.07 24.40
N LEU A 137 10.66 -20.29 24.69
CA LEU A 137 11.32 -20.57 25.97
C LEU A 137 12.61 -19.72 26.04
N PRO A 138 12.90 -19.03 27.16
CA PRO A 138 14.10 -18.21 27.29
C PRO A 138 15.34 -19.09 27.10
N GLY A 139 16.18 -18.74 26.12
CA GLY A 139 17.36 -19.52 25.72
C GLY A 139 17.10 -20.59 24.65
N SER A 140 15.86 -20.76 24.18
CA SER A 140 15.56 -21.58 23.01
C SER A 140 16.13 -20.93 21.75
N SER A 141 16.85 -21.72 20.94
CA SER A 141 17.23 -21.30 19.60
C SER A 141 16.04 -21.44 18.66
N LEU A 142 15.87 -20.47 17.76
CA LEU A 142 14.87 -20.58 16.70
C LEU A 142 15.15 -21.88 15.92
N PRO A 143 14.10 -22.65 15.56
CA PRO A 143 14.29 -23.88 14.80
C PRO A 143 14.98 -23.54 13.49
N SER A 144 16.24 -23.95 13.37
CA SER A 144 17.05 -23.77 12.17
C SER A 144 16.58 -24.80 11.14
N SER A 145 15.50 -24.48 10.44
CA SER A 145 15.08 -25.24 9.27
C SER A 145 16.04 -24.97 8.11
N ARG A 146 16.15 -25.92 7.18
CA ARG A 146 16.88 -25.70 5.93
C ARG A 146 16.08 -24.70 5.11
N LEU A 147 16.45 -23.42 5.20
CA LEU A 147 15.88 -22.37 4.35
C LEU A 147 16.08 -22.82 2.90
N TYR A 148 15.02 -22.77 2.08
CA TYR A 148 15.17 -23.04 0.65
C TYR A 148 16.30 -22.18 0.09
N SER A 149 17.09 -22.74 -0.83
CA SER A 149 18.21 -22.05 -1.45
C SER A 149 17.71 -20.80 -2.18
N LEU A 150 17.75 -19.64 -1.52
CA LEU A 150 17.42 -18.37 -2.15
C LEU A 150 18.41 -18.12 -3.28
N SER A 151 17.89 -17.83 -4.46
CA SER A 151 18.69 -17.35 -5.58
C SER A 151 19.40 -16.05 -5.18
N ARG A 152 20.50 -15.71 -5.86
CA ARG A 152 21.21 -14.45 -5.62
C ARG A 152 20.30 -13.21 -5.66
N PRO A 153 19.42 -13.02 -6.66
CA PRO A 153 18.55 -11.85 -6.69
C PRO A 153 17.53 -11.82 -5.55
N GLU A 154 17.01 -12.98 -5.11
CA GLU A 154 16.09 -13.04 -3.97
C GLU A 154 16.79 -12.65 -2.66
N ARG A 155 18.03 -13.10 -2.47
CA ARG A 155 18.82 -12.77 -1.28
C ARG A 155 19.18 -11.30 -1.21
N GLU A 156 19.64 -10.70 -2.30
CA GLU A 156 19.92 -9.27 -2.38
C GLU A 156 18.67 -8.43 -2.11
N SER A 157 17.52 -8.86 -2.63
CA SER A 157 16.22 -8.22 -2.37
C SER A 157 15.86 -8.28 -0.90
N MET A 158 16.02 -9.45 -0.27
CA MET A 158 15.72 -9.65 1.15
C MET A 158 16.68 -8.86 2.06
N GLU A 159 17.98 -8.85 1.77
CA GLU A 159 18.99 -8.06 2.50
C GLU A 159 18.77 -6.55 2.38
N SER A 160 18.28 -6.09 1.22
CA SER A 160 17.89 -4.69 1.00
C SER A 160 16.65 -4.31 1.80
N TYR A 161 15.69 -5.24 1.95
CA TYR A 161 14.43 -4.98 2.64
C TYR A 161 14.56 -4.98 4.18
N ILE A 162 15.46 -5.79 4.74
CA ILE A 162 15.64 -5.92 6.20
C ILE A 162 16.47 -4.78 6.79
N LYS A 163 17.33 -4.13 5.99
CA LYS A 163 18.18 -3.01 6.43
C LYS A 163 17.40 -1.71 6.59
#